data_AF-A0A397AUT5-F1
#
_entry.id   AF-A0A397AUT5-F1
#
_cell.length_a   1.000
_cell.length_b   1.000
_cell.length_c   1.000
_cell.angle_alpha   90.00
_cell.angle_beta   90.00
_cell.angle_gamma   90.00
#
_symmetry.space_group_name_H-M   'P 1'
#
loop_
_entity.id
_entity.type
_entity.pdbx_description
1 polymer ?
#
loop_
_entity_poly.entity_id
_entity_poly.type
_entity_poly.pdbx_seq_one_letter_code
_entity_poly.pdbx_strand_id
1 'polypeptide(L)'
;IVGTIGPVSEDAKTTQELVDAGLKIARINFSHATYEEAELRTVNFMSFDSFPTDDNYSLGTVNLRAARGVHGAHGSEFNLRSVLLDTQGPEIRGGSFADGNKVTLTKGDAITITTDERFKKNSTKELLYVTYAKLAETVSTGSTILLDDGLISLTVESIENGQVQNIHIRNDM
;
A
#
# COMPACT_ATOMS: atom_id res chain seq x y z
N ILE A 1 -4.77 2.06 -20.85
CA ILE A 1 -4.85 2.73 -19.53
C ILE A 1 -4.80 1.66 -18.45
N VAL A 2 -3.90 1.83 -17.49
CA VAL A 2 -3.83 1.00 -16.27
C VAL A 2 -4.48 1.82 -15.16
N GLY A 3 -5.33 1.20 -14.33
CA GLY A 3 -5.95 1.84 -13.19
C GLY A 3 -5.88 0.95 -11.96
N THR A 4 -5.48 1.52 -10.82
CA THR A 4 -5.50 0.81 -9.53
C THR A 4 -6.93 0.67 -9.05
N ILE A 5 -7.31 -0.56 -8.69
CA ILE A 5 -8.62 -0.86 -8.13
C ILE A 5 -8.51 -0.97 -6.62
N GLY A 6 -9.45 -0.34 -5.92
CA GLY A 6 -9.55 -0.36 -4.47
C GLY A 6 -11.00 -0.21 -4.00
N PRO A 7 -11.23 0.04 -2.69
CA PRO A 7 -12.57 0.05 -2.10
C PRO A 7 -13.60 0.97 -2.77
N VAL A 8 -13.13 2.07 -3.37
CA VAL A 8 -14.00 3.07 -4.03
C VAL A 8 -14.34 2.69 -5.47
N SER A 9 -13.60 1.76 -6.08
CA SER A 9 -13.71 1.40 -7.50
C SER A 9 -13.91 -0.09 -7.76
N GLU A 10 -14.01 -0.92 -6.72
CA GLU A 10 -14.16 -2.38 -6.83
C GLU A 10 -15.61 -2.85 -7.00
N ASP A 11 -16.58 -1.94 -6.81
CA ASP A 11 -17.97 -2.25 -7.10
C ASP A 11 -18.23 -2.31 -8.61
N ALA A 12 -19.32 -3.01 -8.92
CA ALA A 12 -19.61 -3.38 -10.29
C ALA A 12 -19.95 -2.20 -11.20
N LYS A 13 -20.70 -1.24 -10.68
CA LYS A 13 -21.16 -0.10 -11.46
C LYS A 13 -19.96 0.80 -11.77
N THR A 14 -19.17 1.13 -10.76
CA THR A 14 -18.02 2.03 -10.91
C THR A 14 -16.96 1.42 -11.81
N THR A 15 -16.66 0.13 -11.68
CA THR A 15 -15.73 -0.53 -12.60
C THR A 15 -16.20 -0.41 -14.05
N GLN A 16 -17.49 -0.63 -14.32
CA GLN A 16 -17.99 -0.56 -15.70
C GLN A 16 -17.81 0.83 -16.29
N GLU A 17 -18.16 1.87 -15.53
CA GLU A 17 -17.96 3.26 -15.95
C GLU A 17 -16.48 3.54 -16.26
N LEU A 18 -15.56 2.97 -15.48
CA LEU A 18 -14.11 3.06 -15.74
C LEU A 18 -13.70 2.33 -17.03
N VAL A 19 -14.26 1.15 -17.30
CA VAL A 19 -13.98 0.40 -18.53
C VAL A 19 -14.49 1.15 -19.75
N ASP A 20 -15.71 1.68 -19.70
CA ASP A 20 -16.32 2.49 -20.76
C ASP A 20 -15.53 3.78 -21.01
N ALA A 21 -14.96 4.37 -19.96
CA ALA A 21 -14.06 5.51 -20.05
C ALA A 21 -12.64 5.15 -20.55
N GLY A 22 -12.33 3.86 -20.70
CA GLY A 22 -11.10 3.38 -21.35
C GLY A 22 -10.09 2.65 -20.47
N LEU A 23 -10.45 2.25 -19.24
CA LEU A 23 -9.64 1.35 -18.42
C LEU A 23 -9.41 0.03 -19.17
N LYS A 24 -8.14 -0.38 -19.33
CA LYS A 24 -7.78 -1.61 -20.06
C LYS A 24 -7.09 -2.66 -19.20
N ILE A 25 -6.46 -2.25 -18.10
CA ILE A 25 -5.73 -3.13 -17.18
C ILE A 25 -6.08 -2.72 -15.75
N ALA A 26 -6.61 -3.65 -14.96
CA ALA A 26 -6.87 -3.46 -13.54
C ALA A 26 -5.60 -3.80 -12.75
N ARG A 27 -5.07 -2.84 -11.99
CA ARG A 27 -3.93 -3.04 -11.08
C ARG A 27 -4.45 -3.30 -9.67
N ILE A 28 -3.98 -4.38 -9.05
CA ILE A 28 -4.22 -4.69 -7.64
C ILE A 28 -2.91 -4.47 -6.88
N ASN A 29 -2.92 -3.54 -5.91
CA ASN A 29 -1.74 -3.17 -5.13
C ASN A 29 -1.67 -3.95 -3.81
N PHE A 30 -0.70 -4.86 -3.68
CA PHE A 30 -0.50 -5.68 -2.48
C PHE A 30 0.15 -4.94 -1.31
N SER A 31 0.54 -3.67 -1.48
CA SER A 31 0.98 -2.83 -0.35
C SER A 31 -0.16 -2.53 0.63
N HIS A 32 -1.41 -2.72 0.19
CA HIS A 32 -2.60 -2.43 0.98
C HIS A 32 -3.65 -3.55 0.97
N ALA A 33 -3.71 -4.35 -0.10
CA ALA A 33 -4.72 -5.39 -0.22
C ALA A 33 -4.36 -6.64 0.61
N THR A 34 -5.35 -7.21 1.31
CA THR A 34 -5.21 -8.60 1.80
C THR A 34 -5.34 -9.60 0.65
N TYR A 35 -5.00 -10.87 0.89
CA TYR A 35 -5.20 -11.93 -0.10
C TYR A 35 -6.68 -12.07 -0.46
N GLU A 36 -7.57 -12.01 0.53
CA GLU A 36 -9.02 -12.11 0.33
C GLU A 36 -9.57 -10.94 -0.49
N GLU A 37 -9.10 -9.71 -0.23
CA GLU A 37 -9.48 -8.54 -1.03
C GLU A 37 -8.95 -8.63 -2.47
N ALA A 38 -7.70 -9.09 -2.64
CA ALA A 38 -7.11 -9.27 -3.95
C ALA A 38 -7.83 -10.37 -4.75
N GLU A 39 -8.22 -11.46 -4.08
CA GLU A 39 -9.02 -12.53 -4.66
C GLU A 39 -10.40 -12.02 -5.07
N LEU A 40 -11.11 -11.32 -4.18
CA LEU A 40 -12.43 -10.74 -4.48
C LEU A 40 -12.36 -9.79 -5.69
N ARG A 41 -11.36 -8.90 -5.74
CA ARG A 41 -11.13 -8.01 -6.89
C ARG A 41 -10.86 -8.80 -8.16
N THR A 42 -10.05 -9.84 -8.08
CA THR A 42 -9.72 -10.70 -9.22
C THR A 42 -10.95 -11.45 -9.73
N VAL A 43 -11.73 -12.06 -8.83
CA VAL A 43 -12.98 -12.78 -9.14
C VAL A 43 -14.00 -11.84 -9.76
N ASN A 44 -14.15 -10.62 -9.23
CA ASN A 44 -15.03 -9.62 -9.83
C ASN A 44 -14.69 -9.41 -11.31
N PHE A 45 -13.40 -9.41 -11.70
CA PHE A 45 -12.96 -9.24 -13.10
C PHE A 45 -12.94 -10.52 -13.94
N MET A 46 -12.93 -11.70 -13.34
CA MET A 46 -12.81 -12.98 -14.05
C MET A 46 -14.19 -13.60 -14.29
N SER A 47 -14.50 -13.96 -15.54
CA SER A 47 -15.56 -14.95 -15.80
C SER A 47 -15.09 -16.30 -15.31
N PHE A 48 -15.97 -17.05 -14.68
CA PHE A 48 -15.94 -18.49 -14.90
C PHE A 48 -17.31 -18.94 -15.38
N ASP A 49 -17.38 -19.35 -16.65
CA ASP A 49 -18.47 -20.21 -17.13
C ASP A 49 -18.35 -21.62 -16.52
N SER A 50 -17.24 -21.95 -15.83
CA SER A 50 -17.02 -23.24 -15.15
C SER A 50 -15.84 -23.19 -14.15
N PHE A 51 -16.10 -23.07 -12.85
CA PHE A 51 -15.23 -23.60 -11.77
C PHE A 51 -16.12 -24.31 -10.74
N PRO A 52 -15.60 -25.30 -9.98
CA PRO A 52 -16.43 -26.16 -9.15
C PRO A 52 -17.08 -25.36 -8.04
N THR A 53 -18.40 -25.53 -7.90
CA THR A 53 -19.15 -25.18 -6.70
C THR A 53 -18.74 -26.15 -5.59
N ASP A 54 -17.58 -25.94 -4.98
CA ASP A 54 -17.43 -26.44 -3.62
C ASP A 54 -18.21 -25.48 -2.71
N ASP A 55 -19.18 -26.04 -1.97
CA ASP A 55 -20.28 -25.38 -1.26
C ASP A 55 -19.86 -24.36 -0.16
N ASN A 56 -18.56 -24.00 -0.06
CA ASN A 56 -18.01 -23.12 0.95
C ASN A 56 -17.86 -21.65 0.51
N TYR A 57 -18.06 -21.32 -0.76
CA TYR A 57 -17.98 -19.95 -1.27
C TYR A 57 -19.34 -19.43 -1.75
N SER A 58 -20.23 -19.12 -0.80
CA SER A 58 -21.46 -18.37 -1.08
C SER A 58 -21.19 -16.87 -0.96
N LEU A 59 -20.43 -16.32 -1.91
CA LEU A 59 -20.32 -14.88 -2.13
C LEU A 59 -21.17 -14.54 -3.35
N GLY A 60 -22.26 -13.81 -3.12
CA GLY A 60 -23.17 -13.32 -4.16
C GLY A 60 -22.38 -12.64 -5.27
N THR A 61 -22.27 -13.33 -6.40
CA THR A 61 -21.25 -13.09 -7.42
C THR A 61 -21.70 -11.96 -8.34
N VAL A 62 -21.15 -10.76 -8.16
CA VAL A 62 -21.38 -9.67 -9.12
C VAL A 62 -20.34 -9.79 -10.24
N ASN A 63 -20.72 -10.53 -11.29
CA ASN A 63 -19.92 -10.75 -12.48
C ASN A 63 -19.75 -9.46 -13.30
N LEU A 64 -18.59 -8.80 -13.23
CA LEU A 64 -18.33 -7.57 -13.99
C LEU A 64 -18.17 -7.76 -15.50
N ARG A 65 -18.17 -9.00 -15.99
CA ARG A 65 -18.38 -9.27 -17.41
C ARG A 65 -19.84 -9.10 -17.87
N ALA A 66 -20.80 -8.99 -16.96
CA ALA A 66 -22.20 -8.65 -17.31
C ALA A 66 -22.37 -7.16 -17.63
N ALA A 67 -21.39 -6.36 -17.24
CA ALA A 67 -21.31 -4.98 -17.62
C ALA A 67 -20.82 -4.97 -19.10
N ARG A 68 -21.74 -4.57 -19.99
CA ARG A 68 -21.74 -4.95 -21.41
C ARG A 68 -20.59 -4.31 -22.19
N GLY A 69 -19.45 -4.99 -22.25
CA GLY A 69 -18.35 -4.71 -23.16
C GLY A 69 -17.73 -6.02 -23.63
N VAL A 70 -18.12 -6.45 -24.83
CA VAL A 70 -17.86 -7.74 -25.48
C VAL A 70 -16.44 -8.26 -25.25
N HIS A 71 -16.28 -9.17 -24.28
CA HIS A 71 -15.05 -9.90 -24.08
C HIS A 71 -14.82 -10.84 -25.28
N GLY A 72 -13.83 -10.53 -26.11
CA GLY A 72 -13.34 -11.44 -27.16
C GLY A 72 -13.81 -11.16 -28.59
N ALA A 73 -14.60 -10.13 -28.85
CA ALA A 73 -14.81 -9.68 -30.24
C ALA A 73 -13.62 -8.83 -30.69
N HIS A 74 -12.89 -9.28 -31.71
CA HIS A 74 -11.96 -8.42 -32.45
C HIS A 74 -12.71 -7.13 -32.87
N GLY A 75 -12.26 -5.96 -32.40
CA GLY A 75 -12.82 -4.67 -32.81
C GLY A 75 -13.69 -3.92 -31.80
N SER A 76 -13.90 -4.41 -30.56
CA SER A 76 -14.49 -3.56 -29.52
C SER A 76 -13.48 -2.54 -28.98
N GLU A 77 -13.92 -1.28 -28.90
CA GLU A 77 -13.04 -0.13 -28.64
C GLU A 77 -12.54 -0.08 -27.17
N PHE A 78 -13.38 -0.56 -26.23
CA PHE A 78 -13.16 -0.51 -24.79
C PHE A 78 -13.42 -1.86 -24.12
N ASN A 79 -12.35 -2.57 -23.75
CA ASN A 79 -12.40 -3.83 -23.00
C ASN A 79 -11.33 -3.81 -21.90
N LEU A 80 -11.67 -4.33 -20.71
CA LEU A 80 -10.69 -4.77 -19.72
C LEU A 80 -10.00 -6.03 -20.24
N ARG A 81 -8.67 -6.05 -20.29
CA ARG A 81 -7.89 -7.11 -20.95
C ARG A 81 -7.07 -7.96 -20.00
N SER A 82 -6.70 -7.42 -18.84
CA SER A 82 -5.77 -8.07 -17.93
C SER A 82 -5.91 -7.54 -16.50
N VAL A 83 -5.49 -8.38 -15.55
CA VAL A 83 -5.22 -8.00 -14.17
C VAL A 83 -3.70 -7.95 -13.98
N LEU A 84 -3.21 -6.88 -13.37
CA LEU A 84 -1.81 -6.69 -13.00
C LEU A 84 -1.71 -6.78 -11.49
N LEU A 85 -0.91 -7.72 -10.99
CA LEU A 85 -0.58 -7.83 -9.58
C LEU A 85 0.67 -7.01 -9.31
N ASP A 86 0.54 -6.00 -8.46
CA ASP A 86 1.65 -5.16 -8.05
C ASP A 86 2.10 -5.54 -6.64
N THR A 87 3.36 -5.96 -6.53
CA THR A 87 3.92 -6.47 -5.28
C THR A 87 4.30 -5.32 -4.36
N GLN A 88 4.23 -5.58 -3.04
CA GLN A 88 4.60 -4.58 -2.02
C GLN A 88 6.09 -4.16 -2.11
N GLY A 89 6.96 -5.05 -2.57
CA GLY A 89 8.41 -4.82 -2.59
C GLY A 89 9.03 -4.72 -1.18
N PRO A 90 10.33 -4.42 -1.09
CA PRO A 90 11.05 -4.34 0.19
C PRO A 90 10.88 -2.96 0.85
N GLU A 91 9.64 -2.54 1.10
CA GLU A 91 9.37 -1.25 1.72
C GLU A 91 9.74 -1.21 3.21
N ILE A 92 10.20 -0.04 3.65
CA ILE A 92 10.46 0.24 5.06
C ILE A 92 9.24 0.98 5.61
N ARG A 93 8.60 0.42 6.64
CA ARG A 93 7.40 0.99 7.27
C ARG A 93 7.72 1.46 8.68
N GLY A 94 7.07 2.55 9.09
CA GLY A 94 7.05 2.98 10.48
C GLY A 94 6.11 2.13 11.33
N GLY A 95 6.32 2.15 12.65
CA GLY A 95 5.37 1.61 13.63
C GLY A 95 4.16 2.51 13.82
N SER A 96 3.18 2.04 14.59
CA SER A 96 2.04 2.85 15.00
C SER A 96 2.28 3.52 16.34
N PHE A 97 1.61 4.64 16.56
CA PHE A 97 1.57 5.34 17.85
C PHE A 97 0.54 4.69 18.79
N ALA A 98 0.71 4.89 20.09
CA ALA A 98 -0.27 4.48 21.09
C ALA A 98 -1.63 5.14 20.81
N ASP A 99 -2.71 4.37 20.95
CA ASP A 99 -4.11 4.77 20.78
C ASP A 99 -4.47 5.36 19.40
N GLY A 100 -3.66 5.14 18.37
CA GLY A 100 -3.91 5.64 17.01
C GLY A 100 -3.76 7.16 16.86
N ASN A 101 -3.17 7.82 17.86
CA ASN A 101 -2.95 9.26 17.84
C ASN A 101 -1.95 9.67 16.73
N LYS A 102 -2.24 10.77 16.06
CA LYS A 102 -1.25 11.44 15.19
C LYS A 102 -0.31 12.25 16.06
N VAL A 103 0.97 12.25 15.69
CA VAL A 103 1.99 13.06 16.34
C VAL A 103 2.44 14.16 15.39
N THR A 104 2.51 15.39 15.90
CA THR A 104 3.08 16.52 15.18
C THR A 104 4.57 16.58 15.44
N LEU A 105 5.32 16.58 14.35
CA LEU A 105 6.77 16.69 14.30
C LEU A 105 7.14 18.12 13.89
N THR A 106 7.98 18.79 14.66
CA THR A 106 8.41 20.18 14.42
C THR A 106 9.89 20.24 14.12
N LYS A 107 10.31 21.21 13.29
CA LYS A 107 11.72 21.39 12.94
C LYS A 107 12.57 21.57 14.20
N GLY A 108 13.69 20.86 14.22
CA GLY A 108 14.60 20.84 15.37
C GLY A 108 14.22 19.88 16.49
N ASP A 109 13.07 19.18 16.44
CA ASP A 109 12.85 18.06 17.37
C ASP A 109 13.91 16.99 17.17
N ALA A 110 14.41 16.44 18.28
CA ALA A 110 15.31 15.32 18.30
C ALA A 110 14.53 14.01 18.37
N ILE A 111 14.79 13.10 17.42
CA ILE A 111 14.09 11.83 17.28
C ILE A 111 15.09 10.69 17.27
N THR A 112 14.71 9.58 17.89
CA THR A 112 15.41 8.29 17.82
C THR A 112 14.63 7.34 16.93
N ILE A 113 15.32 6.64 16.02
CA ILE A 113 14.74 5.54 15.27
C ILE A 113 15.23 4.22 15.86
N THR A 114 14.29 3.36 16.20
CA THR A 114 14.52 2.02 16.76
C THR A 114 13.97 0.93 15.84
N THR A 115 14.52 -0.26 15.96
CA THR A 115 14.03 -1.50 15.34
C THR A 115 13.48 -2.48 16.39
N ASP A 116 13.37 -2.04 17.64
CA ASP A 116 12.85 -2.85 18.75
C ASP A 116 11.33 -3.02 18.65
N GLU A 117 10.90 -4.27 18.45
CA GLU A 117 9.49 -4.62 18.25
C GLU A 117 8.56 -4.22 19.40
N ARG A 118 9.08 -3.98 20.61
CA ARG A 118 8.29 -3.45 21.74
C ARG A 118 7.63 -2.11 21.42
N PHE A 119 8.22 -1.33 20.52
CA PHE A 119 7.72 -0.02 20.08
C PHE A 119 6.93 -0.08 18.78
N LYS A 120 6.76 -1.26 18.16
CA LYS A 120 6.03 -1.43 16.89
C LYS A 120 4.62 -0.87 16.91
N LYS A 121 3.94 -0.95 18.07
CA LYS A 121 2.60 -0.40 18.29
C LYS A 121 2.56 0.79 19.26
N ASN A 122 3.72 1.23 19.74
CA ASN A 122 3.86 2.22 20.81
C ASN A 122 4.95 3.25 20.48
N SER A 123 5.05 3.67 19.22
CA SER A 123 5.95 4.76 18.83
C SER A 123 5.51 6.07 19.49
N THR A 124 6.45 6.99 19.71
CA THR A 124 6.22 8.31 20.30
C THR A 124 6.83 9.41 19.42
N LYS A 125 6.67 10.67 19.81
CA LYS A 125 7.29 11.81 19.11
C LYS A 125 8.82 11.72 19.11
N GLU A 126 9.39 11.22 20.19
CA GLU A 126 10.83 11.13 20.42
C GLU A 126 11.42 9.80 19.94
N LEU A 127 10.61 8.76 19.74
CA LEU A 127 11.05 7.42 19.40
C LEU A 127 10.12 6.74 18.39
N LEU A 128 10.64 6.52 17.18
CA LEU A 128 9.91 5.91 16.07
C LEU A 128 10.44 4.50 15.80
N TYR A 129 9.54 3.52 15.75
CA TYR A 129 9.87 2.17 15.27
C TYR A 129 9.91 2.15 13.73
N VAL A 130 10.84 1.40 13.14
CA VAL A 130 10.84 1.04 11.72
C VAL A 130 11.04 -0.46 11.52
N THR A 131 10.50 -1.01 10.44
CA THR A 131 10.56 -2.45 10.13
C THR A 131 11.94 -2.93 9.65
N TYR A 132 12.84 -2.02 9.26
CA TYR A 132 14.13 -2.39 8.68
C TYR A 132 15.20 -2.59 9.74
N ALA A 133 15.39 -3.84 10.18
CA ALA A 133 16.31 -4.21 11.25
C ALA A 133 17.77 -3.76 11.05
N LYS A 134 18.21 -3.62 9.79
CA LYS A 134 19.59 -3.23 9.44
C LYS A 134 19.77 -1.74 9.19
N LEU A 135 18.79 -0.90 9.56
CA LEU A 135 18.85 0.53 9.29
C LEU A 135 20.15 1.16 9.82
N ALA A 136 20.50 0.89 11.08
CA ALA A 136 21.70 1.45 11.71
C ALA A 136 23.02 1.00 11.07
N GLU A 137 23.04 -0.16 10.41
CA GLU A 137 24.21 -0.64 9.65
C GLU A 137 24.31 -0.02 8.26
N THR A 138 23.19 0.47 7.73
CA THR A 138 23.06 0.93 6.34
C THR A 138 23.26 2.43 6.19
N VAL A 139 22.98 3.19 7.26
CA VAL A 139 23.14 4.66 7.27
C VAL A 139 24.46 5.06 7.93
N SER A 140 24.84 6.31 7.72
CA SER A 140 25.98 6.95 8.38
C SER A 140 25.60 8.34 8.90
N THR A 141 26.35 8.90 9.85
CA THR A 141 26.18 10.31 10.24
C THR A 141 26.19 11.22 9.01
N GLY A 142 25.24 12.16 8.96
CA GLY A 142 24.97 13.02 7.82
C GLY A 142 23.98 12.45 6.80
N SER A 143 23.61 11.17 6.88
CA SER A 143 22.61 10.56 6.00
C SER A 143 21.25 11.23 6.16
N THR A 144 20.48 11.25 5.07
CA THR A 144 19.11 11.74 5.08
C THR A 144 18.14 10.57 5.08
N ILE A 145 17.24 10.55 6.05
CA ILE A 145 16.12 9.61 6.11
C ILE A 145 14.86 10.40 5.71
N LEU A 146 14.03 9.81 4.85
CA LEU A 146 12.79 10.41 4.37
C LEU A 146 11.61 9.66 4.98
N LEU A 147 10.65 10.39 5.53
CA LEU A 147 9.38 9.84 6.00
C LEU A 147 8.21 10.41 5.19
N ASP A 148 7.12 9.65 5.15
CA ASP A 148 5.84 10.04 4.56
C ASP A 148 5.96 10.60 3.13
N ASP A 149 6.32 9.72 2.18
CA ASP A 149 6.56 10.08 0.77
C ASP A 149 7.55 11.24 0.55
N GLY A 150 8.44 11.46 1.51
CA GLY A 150 9.47 12.51 1.46
C GLY A 150 9.03 13.87 2.00
N LEU A 151 7.83 13.97 2.59
CA LEU A 151 7.35 15.20 3.23
C LEU A 151 8.24 15.61 4.42
N ILE A 152 8.74 14.64 5.17
CA ILE A 152 9.62 14.89 6.32
C ILE A 152 11.03 14.41 5.98
N SER A 153 12.00 15.27 6.25
CA SER A 153 13.43 14.98 6.08
C SER A 153 14.14 15.02 7.41
N LEU A 154 14.82 13.92 7.71
CA LEU A 154 15.54 13.63 8.93
C LEU A 154 17.04 13.55 8.63
N THR A 155 17.88 14.16 9.46
CA THR A 155 19.34 14.04 9.35
C THR A 155 19.90 13.18 10.46
N VAL A 156 20.64 12.13 10.12
CA VAL A 156 21.31 11.28 11.09
C VAL A 156 22.47 12.03 11.74
N GLU A 157 22.46 12.23 13.06
CA GLU A 157 23.59 12.83 13.78
C GLU A 157 24.47 11.78 14.43
N SER A 158 23.90 10.80 15.13
CA SER A 158 24.67 9.70 15.72
C SER A 158 24.01 8.34 15.52
N ILE A 159 24.84 7.29 15.62
CA ILE A 159 24.42 5.90 15.57
C ILE A 159 25.03 5.22 16.80
N GLU A 160 24.18 4.75 17.70
CA GLU A 160 24.58 4.24 19.00
C GLU A 160 23.76 3.00 19.35
N ASN A 161 24.42 1.95 19.87
CA ASN A 161 23.76 0.71 20.29
C ASN A 161 22.88 0.06 19.18
N GLY A 162 23.25 0.20 17.91
CA GLY A 162 22.46 -0.31 16.79
C GLY A 162 21.17 0.48 16.51
N GLN A 163 21.03 1.68 17.07
CA GLN A 163 19.93 2.61 16.85
C GLN A 163 20.44 3.90 16.22
N VAL A 164 19.57 4.59 15.48
CA VAL A 164 19.87 5.89 14.89
C VAL A 164 19.34 6.95 15.85
N GLN A 165 20.22 7.78 16.40
CA GLN A 165 19.91 8.72 17.47
C GLN A 165 20.13 10.18 17.04
N ASN A 166 19.57 11.08 17.84
CA ASN A 166 19.73 12.54 17.72
C ASN A 166 19.40 13.07 16.33
N ILE A 167 18.34 12.54 15.71
CA ILE A 167 17.98 12.94 14.37
C ILE A 167 17.15 14.23 14.44
N HIS A 168 17.58 15.28 13.73
CA HIS A 168 16.80 16.51 13.60
C HIS A 168 15.98 16.55 12.32
N ILE A 169 14.75 17.06 12.46
CA ILE A 169 13.89 17.42 11.33
C ILE A 169 14.43 18.68 10.65
N ARG A 170 14.62 18.60 9.32
CA ARG A 170 15.07 19.75 8.51
C ARG A 170 13.94 20.68 8.08
N ASN A 171 12.73 20.15 7.87
CA ASN A 171 11.61 20.87 7.27
C ASN A 171 10.41 20.90 8.21
N ASP A 172 9.75 22.05 8.31
CA ASP A 172 8.48 22.19 9.03
C ASP A 172 7.36 21.42 8.29
N MET A 173 6.41 20.87 9.04
CA MET A 173 5.13 20.34 8.54
C MET A 173 3.97 21.14 9.12
#